data_AF-A0A0E0BU02-F1
#
_entry.id   AF-A0A0E0BU02-F1
#
_cell.length_a   1.000
_cell.length_b   1.000
_cell.length_c   1.000
_cell.angle_alpha   90.00
_cell.angle_beta   90.00
_cell.angle_gamma   90.00
#
_symmetry.space_group_name_H-M   'P 1'
#
loop_
_entity.id
_entity.type
_entity.pdbx_description
1 polymer ?
#
loop_
_entity_poly.entity_id
_entity_poly.type
_entity_poly.pdbx_seq_one_letter_code
_entity_poly.pdbx_strand_id
1 'polypeptide(L)'
;MLPLLAVVVLLAGGAGLGTTAAAKAVHLLCFATSWGVTVWAILVGGVIMFLYYTFSPCSFNVLPPNLPRHAMGRLRGKVFPACFALNAACTAASAEAFAWLHRPPWPPAERRQLAVLLVAAGYDLANLLIFTPRTLEAMRERHKVERSLGIGGDGSFVGWRQNARAARSSSTLAAENARFWVAHSFSAVALVISAAGLFSHFCCLSGKIVI
;
A
#
# COMPACT_ATOMS: atom_id res chain seq x y z
N MET A 1 -26.75 1.03 7.83
CA MET A 1 -25.33 1.16 7.43
C MET A 1 -24.66 2.23 8.30
N LEU A 2 -24.55 1.95 9.59
CA LEU A 2 -24.13 2.91 10.63
C LEU A 2 -22.91 2.49 11.50
N PRO A 3 -22.21 1.35 11.34
CA PRO A 3 -21.33 0.89 12.41
C PRO A 3 -19.94 1.54 12.41
N LEU A 4 -19.34 1.85 11.25
CA LEU A 4 -17.93 2.28 11.24
C LEU A 4 -17.77 3.74 11.68
N LEU A 5 -18.61 4.66 11.16
CA LEU A 5 -18.64 6.03 11.64
C LEU A 5 -19.02 6.12 13.13
N ALA A 6 -19.98 5.31 13.59
CA ALA A 6 -20.35 5.27 15.01
C ALA A 6 -19.20 4.75 15.89
N VAL A 7 -18.48 3.71 15.47
CA VAL A 7 -17.31 3.19 16.19
C VAL A 7 -16.18 4.21 16.23
N VAL A 8 -15.91 4.92 15.13
CA VAL A 8 -14.88 5.97 15.12
C VAL A 8 -15.30 7.20 15.94
N VAL A 9 -16.58 7.60 15.91
CA VAL A 9 -17.13 8.67 16.76
C VAL A 9 -17.14 8.27 18.23
N LEU A 10 -17.39 7.00 18.56
CA LEU A 10 -17.31 6.46 19.92
C LEU A 10 -15.87 6.37 20.42
N LEU A 11 -14.91 5.98 19.55
CA LEU A 11 -13.50 5.89 19.90
C LEU A 11 -12.80 7.26 19.95
N ALA A 12 -13.26 8.24 19.16
CA ALA A 12 -12.79 9.63 19.22
C ALA A 12 -13.58 10.48 20.24
N GLY A 13 -14.65 9.92 20.82
CA GLY A 13 -15.64 10.60 21.66
C GLY A 13 -15.23 10.72 23.12
N GLY A 14 -14.14 11.46 23.39
CA GLY A 14 -14.08 12.24 24.62
C GLY A 14 -15.13 13.35 24.52
N ALA A 15 -15.99 13.48 25.53
CA ALA A 15 -17.11 14.43 25.57
C ALA A 15 -16.71 15.83 25.07
N GLY A 16 -17.34 16.32 23.98
CA GLY A 16 -17.28 17.75 23.61
C GLY A 16 -17.35 18.12 22.12
N LEU A 17 -17.05 17.23 21.17
CA LEU A 17 -17.10 17.59 19.74
C LEU A 17 -18.49 17.35 19.12
N GLY A 18 -19.07 18.38 18.49
CA GLY A 18 -20.27 18.24 17.67
C GLY A 18 -20.07 17.22 16.54
N THR A 19 -21.12 16.47 16.19
CA THR A 19 -21.08 15.36 15.21
C THR A 19 -20.44 15.74 13.87
N THR A 20 -20.67 16.96 13.39
CA THR A 20 -20.04 17.50 12.18
C THR A 20 -18.53 17.70 12.32
N ALA A 21 -18.07 18.17 13.47
CA ALA A 21 -16.64 18.36 13.74
C ALA A 21 -15.92 17.00 13.82
N ALA A 22 -16.54 16.02 14.48
CA ALA A 22 -16.04 14.65 14.52
C ALA A 22 -15.94 14.04 13.10
N ALA A 23 -16.97 14.17 12.27
CA ALA A 23 -16.94 13.65 10.90
C ALA A 23 -15.86 14.30 10.03
N LYS A 24 -15.62 15.61 10.18
CA LYS A 24 -14.49 16.31 9.51
C LYS A 24 -13.15 15.79 9.99
N ALA A 25 -12.98 15.59 11.31
CA ALA A 25 -11.76 15.04 11.88
C ALA A 25 -11.47 13.63 11.37
N VAL A 26 -12.48 12.75 11.35
CA VAL A 26 -12.38 11.39 10.78
C VAL A 26 -11.98 11.45 9.31
N HIS A 27 -12.70 12.25 8.52
CA HIS A 27 -12.42 12.39 7.09
C HIS A 27 -10.96 12.77 6.83
N LEU A 28 -10.48 13.83 7.48
CA LEU A 28 -9.13 14.37 7.27
C LEU A 28 -8.03 13.49 7.85
N LEU A 29 -8.23 12.94 9.06
CA LEU A 29 -7.24 12.07 9.70
C LEU A 29 -7.06 10.79 8.87
N CYS A 30 -8.16 10.11 8.53
CA CYS A 30 -8.09 8.90 7.72
C CYS A 30 -7.57 9.19 6.31
N PHE A 31 -7.96 10.31 5.70
CA PHE A 31 -7.39 10.74 4.42
C PHE A 31 -5.87 10.93 4.49
N ALA A 32 -5.39 11.70 5.47
CA ALA A 32 -3.97 11.99 5.64
C ALA A 32 -3.16 10.73 5.96
N THR A 33 -3.68 9.84 6.82
CA THR A 33 -3.07 8.54 7.11
C THR A 33 -2.95 7.70 5.85
N SER A 34 -4.03 7.57 5.08
CA SER A 34 -4.00 6.80 3.84
C SER A 34 -3.03 7.39 2.80
N TRP A 35 -3.06 8.71 2.61
CA TRP A 35 -2.13 9.39 1.72
C TRP A 35 -0.67 9.12 2.12
N GLY A 36 -0.35 9.28 3.40
CA GLY A 36 0.97 9.01 3.95
C GLY A 36 1.42 7.55 3.77
N VAL A 37 0.54 6.58 4.06
CA VAL A 37 0.82 5.15 3.88
C VAL A 37 1.05 4.81 2.41
N THR A 38 0.25 5.38 1.51
CA THR A 38 0.37 5.16 0.06
C THR A 38 1.69 5.72 -0.48
N VAL A 39 2.03 6.97 -0.11
CA VAL A 39 3.32 7.59 -0.47
C VAL A 39 4.49 6.79 0.10
N TRP A 40 4.40 6.36 1.36
CA TRP A 40 5.42 5.51 1.98
C TRP A 40 5.58 4.17 1.23
N ALA A 41 4.49 3.51 0.86
CA ALA A 41 4.52 2.23 0.16
C ALA A 41 5.17 2.36 -1.23
N ILE A 42 4.92 3.45 -1.95
CA ILE A 42 5.53 3.73 -3.26
C ILE A 42 7.01 4.10 -3.10
N LEU A 43 7.31 5.10 -2.25
CA LEU A 43 8.65 5.68 -2.15
C LEU A 43 9.58 4.83 -1.30
N VAL A 44 9.21 4.55 -0.05
CA VAL A 44 10.07 3.81 0.88
C VAL A 44 10.01 2.31 0.58
N GLY A 45 8.80 1.77 0.45
CA GLY A 45 8.56 0.35 0.19
C GLY A 45 8.95 -0.12 -1.21
N GLY A 46 8.81 0.75 -2.22
CA GLY A 46 9.17 0.47 -3.61
C GLY A 46 10.56 1.00 -3.96
N VAL A 47 10.69 2.32 -4.07
CA VAL A 47 11.89 2.97 -4.65
C VAL A 47 13.11 2.85 -3.75
N ILE A 48 13.04 3.20 -2.46
CA ILE A 48 14.19 3.16 -1.55
C ILE A 48 14.58 1.72 -1.24
N MET A 49 13.62 0.84 -0.96
CA MET A 49 13.89 -0.60 -0.81
C MET A 49 14.53 -1.25 -2.04
N PHE A 50 14.25 -0.75 -3.25
CA PHE A 50 14.92 -1.22 -4.46
C PHE A 50 16.29 -0.55 -4.63
N LEU A 51 16.38 0.77 -4.58
CA LEU A 51 17.60 1.54 -4.86
C LEU A 51 18.64 1.41 -3.76
N TYR A 52 18.26 1.44 -2.48
CA TYR A 52 19.19 1.35 -1.35
C TYR A 52 19.86 -0.03 -1.26
N TYR A 53 19.17 -1.10 -1.65
CA TYR A 53 19.75 -2.45 -1.71
C TYR A 53 20.50 -2.73 -3.02
N THR A 54 20.25 -1.94 -4.07
CA THR A 54 20.84 -2.14 -5.41
C THR A 54 22.05 -1.23 -5.66
N PHE A 55 22.09 -0.04 -5.07
CA PHE A 55 23.05 1.03 -5.38
C PHE A 55 23.73 1.65 -4.15
N SER A 56 23.41 1.26 -2.91
CA SER A 56 24.12 1.82 -1.76
C SER A 56 25.57 1.32 -1.74
N PRO A 57 26.57 2.22 -1.85
CA PRO A 57 27.95 1.87 -1.52
C PRO A 57 27.99 1.50 -0.03
N CYS A 58 28.89 0.59 0.35
CA CYS A 58 28.98 -0.10 1.65
C CYS A 58 29.06 0.78 2.93
N SER A 59 28.78 2.09 2.88
CA SER A 59 29.18 3.08 3.88
C SER A 59 28.06 3.83 4.60
N PHE A 60 26.76 3.59 4.33
CA PHE A 60 25.66 4.25 5.08
C PHE A 60 24.77 3.19 5.77
N ASN A 61 25.11 2.87 7.03
CA ASN A 61 24.49 1.79 7.80
C ASN A 61 23.36 2.30 8.70
N VAL A 62 22.11 2.17 8.23
CA VAL A 62 20.90 2.20 9.09
C VAL A 62 20.21 0.82 9.12
N LEU A 63 20.52 -0.08 8.18
CA LEU A 63 20.16 -1.51 8.20
C LEU A 63 21.40 -2.36 7.86
N PRO A 64 21.48 -3.64 8.28
CA PRO A 64 22.63 -4.49 7.99
C PRO A 64 22.87 -4.55 6.47
N PRO A 65 24.12 -4.38 5.99
CA PRO A 65 24.42 -4.15 4.57
C PRO A 65 24.06 -5.32 3.63
N ASN A 66 23.55 -6.45 4.14
CA ASN A 66 23.18 -7.62 3.35
C ASN A 66 21.99 -8.38 3.98
N LEU A 67 20.84 -7.74 4.20
CA LEU A 67 19.68 -8.50 4.69
C LEU A 67 19.30 -9.57 3.66
N PRO A 68 19.30 -10.87 4.01
CA PRO A 68 19.02 -11.92 3.05
C PRO A 68 17.69 -11.72 2.33
N ARG A 69 17.63 -11.96 1.02
CA ARG A 69 16.42 -11.79 0.20
C ARG A 69 15.20 -12.46 0.82
N HIS A 70 15.38 -13.65 1.37
CA HIS A 70 14.31 -14.39 2.04
C HIS A 70 13.89 -13.76 3.37
N ALA A 71 14.83 -13.23 4.16
CA ALA A 71 14.53 -12.50 5.38
C ALA A 71 13.75 -11.21 5.07
N MET A 72 14.17 -10.51 4.03
CA MET A 72 13.47 -9.33 3.52
C MET A 72 12.05 -9.67 3.06
N GLY A 73 11.87 -10.77 2.33
CA GLY A 73 10.53 -11.24 1.96
C GLY A 73 9.65 -11.56 3.15
N ARG A 74 10.19 -12.16 4.22
CA ARG A 74 9.42 -12.40 5.47
C ARG A 74 9.01 -11.10 6.16
N LEU A 75 9.91 -10.12 6.24
CA LEU A 75 9.62 -8.81 6.82
C LEU A 75 8.50 -8.12 6.03
N ARG A 76 8.66 -8.06 4.70
CA ARG A 76 7.67 -7.51 3.78
C ARG A 76 6.32 -8.21 3.89
N GLY A 77 6.32 -9.53 4.06
CA GLY A 77 5.12 -10.34 4.28
C GLY A 77 4.38 -10.08 5.60
N LYS A 78 4.93 -9.28 6.50
CA LYS A 78 4.25 -8.81 7.72
C LYS A 78 3.90 -7.33 7.66
N VAL A 79 4.83 -6.50 7.21
CA VAL A 79 4.67 -5.04 7.19
C VAL A 79 3.67 -4.60 6.13
N PHE A 80 3.78 -5.09 4.89
CA PHE A 80 2.89 -4.64 3.81
C PHE A 80 1.41 -4.99 4.05
N PRO A 81 1.04 -6.21 4.50
CA PRO A 81 -0.35 -6.50 4.83
C PRO A 81 -0.93 -5.58 5.91
N ALA A 82 -0.15 -5.27 6.95
CA ALA A 82 -0.58 -4.34 8.00
C ALA A 82 -0.78 -2.92 7.44
N CYS A 83 0.16 -2.42 6.63
CA CYS A 83 0.04 -1.13 5.97
C CYS A 83 -1.16 -1.08 5.01
N PHE A 84 -1.39 -2.12 4.21
CA PHE A 84 -2.54 -2.15 3.29
C PHE A 84 -3.87 -2.29 4.01
N ALA A 85 -3.91 -2.97 5.17
CA ALA A 85 -5.09 -3.01 6.02
C ALA A 85 -5.42 -1.62 6.58
N LEU A 86 -4.39 -0.92 7.11
CA LEU A 86 -4.54 0.46 7.55
C LEU A 86 -4.99 1.38 6.41
N ASN A 87 -4.38 1.23 5.22
CA ASN A 87 -4.73 2.04 4.06
C ASN A 87 -6.20 1.85 3.66
N ALA A 88 -6.64 0.59 3.50
CA ALA A 88 -8.01 0.26 3.10
C ALA A 88 -9.04 0.73 4.14
N ALA A 89 -8.76 0.58 5.44
CA ALA A 89 -9.64 1.06 6.50
C ALA A 89 -9.75 2.59 6.47
N CYS A 90 -8.62 3.28 6.32
CA CYS A 90 -8.57 4.74 6.28
C CYS A 90 -9.22 5.33 5.02
N THR A 91 -9.00 4.76 3.82
CA THR A 91 -9.67 5.25 2.61
C THR A 91 -11.17 5.03 2.66
N ALA A 92 -11.62 3.88 3.14
CA ALA A 92 -13.05 3.60 3.32
C ALA A 92 -13.69 4.57 4.34
N ALA A 93 -13.08 4.75 5.52
CA ALA A 93 -13.58 5.65 6.54
C ALA A 93 -13.61 7.11 6.05
N SER A 94 -12.61 7.53 5.28
CA SER A 94 -12.58 8.86 4.68
C SER A 94 -13.69 9.07 3.64
N ALA A 95 -13.95 8.07 2.79
CA ALA A 95 -15.03 8.09 1.80
C ALA A 95 -16.41 8.14 2.47
N GLU A 96 -16.62 7.34 3.52
CA GLU A 96 -17.85 7.32 4.32
C GLU A 96 -18.10 8.67 5.00
N ALA A 97 -17.08 9.21 5.67
CA ALA A 97 -17.17 10.52 6.30
C ALA A 97 -17.44 11.64 5.28
N PHE A 98 -16.81 11.58 4.11
CA PHE A 98 -17.07 12.53 3.01
C PHE A 98 -18.53 12.48 2.53
N ALA A 99 -19.07 11.27 2.34
CA ALA A 99 -20.46 11.06 1.92
C ALA A 99 -21.44 11.58 2.99
N TRP A 100 -21.15 11.34 4.26
CA TRP A 100 -21.96 11.80 5.39
C TRP A 100 -21.99 13.33 5.50
N LEU A 101 -20.85 13.99 5.28
CA LEU A 101 -20.71 15.45 5.38
C LEU A 101 -21.45 16.21 4.26
N HIS A 102 -21.53 15.65 3.05
CA HIS A 102 -22.04 16.36 1.86
C HIS A 102 -23.45 15.93 1.43
N ARG A 103 -24.19 15.19 2.26
CA ARG A 103 -25.53 14.56 2.04
C ARG A 103 -26.24 14.82 0.70
N PRO A 104 -26.86 13.80 0.08
CA PRO A 104 -27.59 13.97 -1.18
C PRO A 104 -28.62 15.11 -1.15
N PRO A 105 -28.81 15.84 -2.27
CA PRO A 105 -28.19 15.62 -3.58
C PRO A 105 -26.78 16.23 -3.70
N TRP A 106 -25.81 15.45 -4.19
CA TRP A 106 -24.44 15.92 -4.38
C TRP A 106 -24.31 16.76 -5.67
N PRO A 107 -23.76 17.99 -5.58
CA PRO A 107 -23.34 18.72 -6.77
C PRO A 107 -22.28 17.93 -7.56
N PRO A 108 -22.06 18.26 -8.85
CA PRO A 108 -21.16 17.48 -9.71
C PRO A 108 -19.73 17.35 -9.18
N ALA A 109 -19.22 18.34 -8.45
CA ALA A 109 -17.89 18.32 -7.88
C ALA A 109 -17.78 17.30 -6.73
N GLU A 110 -18.69 17.35 -5.76
CA GLU A 110 -18.75 16.39 -4.65
C GLU A 110 -18.98 14.96 -5.15
N ARG A 111 -19.83 14.78 -6.18
CA ARG A 111 -20.06 13.45 -6.78
C ARG A 111 -18.79 12.87 -7.40
N ARG A 112 -17.99 13.68 -8.09
CA ARG A 112 -16.70 13.24 -8.63
C ARG A 112 -15.72 12.87 -7.52
N GLN A 113 -15.62 13.69 -6.47
CA GLN A 113 -14.72 13.42 -5.35
C GLN A 113 -15.09 12.16 -4.57
N LEU A 114 -16.39 11.95 -4.33
CA LEU A 114 -16.88 10.72 -3.73
C LEU A 114 -16.56 9.50 -4.61
N ALA A 115 -16.78 9.59 -5.92
CA ALA A 115 -16.45 8.50 -6.84
C ALA A 115 -14.93 8.18 -6.81
N VAL A 116 -14.07 9.20 -6.81
CA VAL A 116 -12.62 9.03 -6.71
C VAL A 116 -12.22 8.32 -5.41
N LEU A 117 -12.77 8.75 -4.27
CA LEU A 117 -12.48 8.12 -2.97
C LEU A 117 -12.98 6.67 -2.91
N LEU A 118 -14.15 6.38 -3.47
CA LEU A 118 -14.70 5.01 -3.54
C LEU A 118 -13.86 4.11 -4.44
N VAL A 119 -13.38 4.61 -5.58
CA VAL A 119 -12.46 3.87 -6.46
C VAL A 119 -11.15 3.57 -5.74
N ALA A 120 -10.55 4.57 -5.06
CA ALA A 120 -9.33 4.35 -4.28
C ALA A 120 -9.53 3.30 -3.18
N ALA A 121 -10.61 3.41 -2.39
CA ALA A 121 -10.95 2.43 -1.36
C ALA A 121 -11.18 1.02 -1.93
N GLY A 122 -11.82 0.92 -3.09
CA GLY A 122 -12.02 -0.35 -3.80
C GLY A 122 -10.69 -1.01 -4.20
N TYR A 123 -9.76 -0.24 -4.75
CA TYR A 123 -8.43 -0.75 -5.11
C TYR A 123 -7.57 -1.07 -3.89
N ASP A 124 -7.64 -0.31 -2.81
CA ASP A 124 -6.95 -0.65 -1.55
C ASP A 124 -7.46 -1.95 -0.96
N LEU A 125 -8.78 -2.14 -0.96
CA LEU A 125 -9.41 -3.36 -0.46
C LEU A 125 -9.05 -4.56 -1.36
N ALA A 126 -9.09 -4.40 -2.69
CA ALA A 126 -8.62 -5.42 -3.61
C ALA A 126 -7.14 -5.73 -3.41
N ASN A 127 -6.31 -4.71 -3.16
CA ASN A 127 -4.90 -4.89 -2.91
C ASN A 127 -4.65 -5.68 -1.62
N LEU A 128 -5.39 -5.40 -0.55
CA LEU A 128 -5.33 -6.11 0.72
C LEU A 128 -5.82 -7.57 0.60
N LEU A 129 -7.00 -7.78 0.02
CA LEU A 129 -7.69 -9.07 0.08
C LEU A 129 -7.33 -10.02 -1.06
N ILE A 130 -6.85 -9.49 -2.20
CA ILE A 130 -6.66 -10.26 -3.43
C ILE A 130 -5.20 -10.23 -3.88
N PHE A 131 -4.65 -9.05 -4.12
CA PHE A 131 -3.33 -8.95 -4.77
C PHE A 131 -2.17 -9.23 -3.82
N THR A 132 -2.26 -8.78 -2.57
CA THR A 132 -1.24 -9.04 -1.56
C THR A 132 -1.12 -10.53 -1.22
N PRO A 133 -2.21 -11.27 -0.92
CA PRO A 133 -2.12 -12.71 -0.67
C PRO A 133 -1.48 -13.47 -1.84
N ARG A 134 -1.87 -13.17 -3.09
CA ARG A 134 -1.28 -13.77 -4.29
C ARG A 134 0.20 -13.46 -4.45
N THR A 135 0.60 -12.22 -4.18
CA THR A 135 2.02 -11.82 -4.23
C THR A 135 2.84 -12.56 -3.19
N LEU A 136 2.31 -12.70 -1.96
CA LEU A 136 2.99 -13.43 -0.89
C LEU A 136 3.08 -14.93 -1.16
N GLU A 137 2.05 -15.52 -1.75
CA GLU A 137 2.06 -16.92 -2.20
C GLU A 137 3.13 -17.14 -3.28
N ALA A 138 3.11 -16.36 -4.36
CA ALA A 138 4.11 -16.45 -5.42
C ALA A 138 5.55 -16.22 -4.90
N MET A 139 5.72 -15.30 -3.94
CA MET A 139 7.01 -15.10 -3.27
C MET A 139 7.46 -16.34 -2.48
N ARG A 140 6.55 -17.01 -1.78
CA ARG A 140 6.87 -18.23 -1.01
C ARG A 140 7.27 -19.39 -1.91
N GLU A 141 6.55 -19.62 -3.00
CA GLU A 141 6.88 -20.67 -3.97
C GLU A 141 8.23 -20.41 -4.63
N ARG A 142 8.45 -19.18 -5.11
CA ARG A 142 9.75 -18.74 -5.61
C ARG A 142 10.87 -18.99 -4.60
N HIS A 143 10.69 -18.66 -3.32
CA HIS A 143 11.70 -18.89 -2.29
C HIS A 143 11.98 -20.38 -2.02
N LYS A 144 11.04 -21.30 -2.28
CA LYS A 144 11.31 -22.74 -2.19
C LYS A 144 12.28 -23.17 -3.30
N VAL A 145 12.02 -22.73 -4.55
CA VAL A 145 12.88 -23.04 -5.70
C VAL A 145 14.26 -22.40 -5.56
N GLU A 146 14.33 -21.16 -5.08
CA GLU A 146 15.60 -20.49 -4.79
C GLU A 146 16.43 -21.27 -3.76
N ARG A 147 15.80 -21.80 -2.70
CA ARG A 147 16.49 -22.63 -1.69
C ARG A 147 17.02 -23.94 -2.26
N SER A 148 16.26 -24.63 -3.13
CA SER A 148 16.74 -25.86 -3.77
C SER A 148 17.93 -25.64 -4.71
N LEU A 149 18.10 -24.41 -5.21
CA LEU A 149 19.23 -24.00 -6.06
C LEU A 149 20.38 -23.39 -5.25
N GLY A 150 20.29 -23.34 -3.92
CA GLY A 150 21.33 -22.77 -3.06
C GLY A 150 21.46 -21.25 -3.17
N ILE A 151 20.42 -20.54 -3.62
CA ILE A 151 20.42 -19.07 -3.79
C ILE A 151 19.40 -18.38 -2.86
N GLY A 152 19.42 -17.04 -2.84
CA GLY A 152 18.47 -16.23 -2.07
C GLY A 152 18.94 -15.84 -0.65
N GLY A 153 20.18 -16.20 -0.30
CA GLY A 153 20.85 -15.74 0.91
C GLY A 153 21.33 -14.28 0.85
N ASP A 154 21.42 -13.70 -0.35
CA ASP A 154 21.85 -12.32 -0.58
C ASP A 154 20.69 -11.47 -1.11
N GLY A 155 20.40 -10.36 -0.43
CA GLY A 155 19.36 -9.40 -0.80
C GLY A 155 19.83 -8.25 -1.70
N SER A 156 21.13 -8.16 -1.98
CA SER A 156 21.74 -7.11 -2.78
C SER A 156 21.55 -7.33 -4.30
N PHE A 157 22.10 -6.42 -5.10
CA PHE A 157 22.18 -6.58 -6.56
C PHE A 157 22.88 -7.88 -6.99
N VAL A 158 23.81 -8.42 -6.18
CA VAL A 158 24.46 -9.70 -6.46
C VAL A 158 23.45 -10.85 -6.37
N GLY A 159 22.62 -10.89 -5.33
CA GLY A 159 21.56 -11.87 -5.19
C GLY A 159 20.50 -11.78 -6.30
N TRP A 160 20.17 -10.58 -6.76
CA TRP A 160 19.31 -10.40 -7.94
C TRP A 160 19.95 -10.96 -9.22
N ARG A 161 21.24 -10.67 -9.47
CA ARG A 161 21.96 -11.21 -10.64
C ARG A 161 22.11 -12.73 -10.58
N GLN A 162 22.33 -13.30 -9.39
CA GLN A 162 22.37 -14.75 -9.19
C GLN A 162 21.03 -15.40 -9.57
N ASN A 163 19.91 -14.84 -9.10
CA ASN A 163 18.58 -15.31 -9.48
C ASN A 163 18.35 -15.20 -11.00
N ALA A 164 18.71 -14.07 -11.62
CA ALA A 164 18.55 -13.88 -13.07
C ALA A 164 19.38 -14.87 -13.89
N ARG A 165 20.60 -15.20 -13.43
CA ARG A 165 21.45 -16.23 -14.06
C ARG A 165 20.85 -17.63 -13.90
N ALA A 166 20.44 -18.00 -12.68
CA ALA A 166 19.82 -19.29 -12.41
C ALA A 166 18.50 -19.51 -13.16
N ALA A 167 17.73 -18.44 -13.39
CA ALA A 167 16.49 -18.51 -14.17
C ALA A 167 16.73 -18.81 -15.68
N ARG A 168 17.96 -18.59 -16.20
CA ARG A 168 18.30 -18.97 -17.58
C ARG A 168 18.48 -20.48 -17.74
N SER A 169 18.86 -21.17 -16.67
CA SER A 169 19.11 -22.62 -16.66
C SER A 169 18.01 -23.43 -15.94
N SER A 170 17.06 -22.77 -15.26
CA SER A 170 15.94 -23.40 -14.57
C SER A 170 14.60 -22.83 -15.07
N SER A 171 13.88 -23.63 -15.85
CA SER A 171 12.53 -23.29 -16.32
C SER A 171 11.54 -23.10 -15.16
N THR A 172 11.68 -23.90 -14.10
CA THR A 172 10.87 -23.76 -12.87
C THR A 172 11.10 -22.41 -12.20
N LEU A 173 12.36 -21.96 -12.04
CA LEU A 173 12.65 -20.66 -11.45
C LEU A 173 12.18 -19.49 -12.34
N ALA A 174 12.31 -19.63 -13.66
CA ALA A 174 11.80 -18.65 -14.61
C ALA A 174 10.27 -18.50 -14.50
N ALA A 175 9.54 -19.61 -14.41
CA ALA A 175 8.09 -19.62 -14.24
C ALA A 175 7.66 -18.96 -12.91
N GLU A 176 8.33 -19.29 -11.81
CA GLU A 176 8.02 -18.68 -10.50
C GLU A 176 8.39 -17.19 -10.43
N ASN A 177 9.46 -16.77 -11.11
CA ASN A 177 9.79 -15.35 -11.27
C ASN A 177 8.69 -14.60 -12.03
N ALA A 178 8.18 -15.17 -13.12
CA ALA A 178 7.09 -14.58 -13.91
C ALA A 178 5.80 -14.49 -13.09
N ARG A 179 5.42 -15.56 -12.38
CA ARG A 179 4.26 -15.58 -11.47
C ARG A 179 4.35 -14.48 -10.42
N PHE A 180 5.50 -14.35 -9.75
CA PHE A 180 5.73 -13.30 -8.78
C PHE A 180 5.60 -11.91 -9.41
N TRP A 181 6.21 -11.70 -10.58
CA TRP A 181 6.21 -10.39 -11.26
C TRP A 181 4.80 -9.97 -11.68
N VAL A 182 4.00 -10.90 -12.20
CA VAL A 182 2.59 -10.64 -12.57
C VAL A 182 1.78 -10.30 -11.32
N ALA A 183 1.85 -11.12 -10.26
CA ALA A 183 1.11 -10.88 -9.02
C ALA A 183 1.49 -9.53 -8.37
N HIS A 184 2.79 -9.23 -8.30
CA HIS A 184 3.30 -7.97 -7.77
C HIS A 184 2.86 -6.77 -8.61
N SER A 185 2.85 -6.89 -9.95
CA SER A 185 2.43 -5.82 -10.85
C SER A 185 0.97 -5.41 -10.62
N PHE A 186 0.07 -6.37 -10.39
CA PHE A 186 -1.32 -6.04 -10.05
C PHE A 186 -1.43 -5.25 -8.74
N SER A 187 -0.67 -5.65 -7.72
CA SER A 187 -0.62 -4.91 -6.44
C SER A 187 -0.07 -3.50 -6.63
N ALA A 188 0.99 -3.34 -7.43
CA ALA A 188 1.59 -2.04 -7.72
C ALA A 188 0.64 -1.12 -8.50
N VAL A 189 -0.07 -1.65 -9.52
CA VAL A 189 -1.06 -0.89 -10.29
C VAL A 189 -2.23 -0.44 -9.40
N ALA A 190 -2.73 -1.31 -8.53
CA ALA A 190 -3.78 -0.95 -7.58
C ALA A 190 -3.34 0.21 -6.66
N LEU A 191 -2.10 0.16 -6.16
CA LEU A 191 -1.52 1.22 -5.35
C LEU A 191 -1.38 2.54 -6.11
N VAL A 192 -0.96 2.50 -7.39
CA VAL A 192 -0.86 3.71 -8.25
C VAL A 192 -2.22 4.32 -8.52
N ILE A 193 -3.25 3.51 -8.78
CA ILE A 193 -4.62 4.00 -8.99
C ILE A 193 -5.15 4.66 -7.71
N SER A 194 -4.96 4.02 -6.56
CA SER A 194 -5.31 4.58 -5.25
C SER A 194 -4.57 5.91 -5.02
N ALA A 195 -3.26 5.95 -5.25
CA ALA A 195 -2.46 7.17 -5.13
C ALA A 195 -2.96 8.31 -6.02
N ALA A 196 -3.27 8.03 -7.29
CA ALA A 196 -3.80 9.03 -8.21
C ALA A 196 -5.14 9.59 -7.73
N GLY A 197 -6.02 8.73 -7.20
CA GLY A 197 -7.30 9.15 -6.62
C GLY A 197 -7.12 10.02 -5.38
N LEU A 198 -6.29 9.59 -4.44
CA LEU A 198 -5.99 10.36 -3.23
C LEU A 198 -5.32 11.70 -3.54
N PHE A 199 -4.43 11.74 -4.54
CA PHE A 199 -3.81 12.98 -5.00
C PHE A 199 -4.85 13.94 -5.62
N SER A 200 -5.75 13.43 -6.45
CA SER A 200 -6.86 14.22 -7.00
C SER A 200 -7.73 14.81 -5.88
N HIS A 201 -8.00 14.03 -4.84
CA HIS A 201 -8.73 14.51 -3.67
C HIS A 201 -7.95 15.54 -2.85
N PHE A 202 -6.64 15.33 -2.67
CA PHE A 202 -5.73 16.29 -2.03
C PHE A 202 -5.78 17.65 -2.72
N CYS A 203 -5.66 17.68 -4.05
CA CYS A 203 -5.75 18.90 -4.84
C CYS A 203 -7.13 19.58 -4.72
N CYS A 204 -8.20 18.80 -4.58
CA CYS A 204 -9.53 19.37 -4.37
C CYS A 204 -9.67 19.99 -2.98
N LEU A 205 -9.15 19.33 -1.93
CA LEU A 205 -9.18 19.86 -0.57
C LEU A 205 -8.32 21.12 -0.44
N SER A 206 -7.12 21.14 -1.04
CA SER A 206 -6.24 22.31 -0.99
C SER A 206 -6.86 23.54 -1.66
N GLY A 207 -7.59 23.36 -2.76
CA GLY A 207 -8.34 24.44 -3.41
C GLY A 207 -9.52 24.98 -2.59
N LYS A 208 -9.96 24.27 -1.55
CA LYS A 208 -11.00 24.71 -0.60
C LYS A 208 -10.44 25.33 0.69
N ILE A 209 -9.11 25.27 0.90
CA ILE A 209 -8.40 25.82 2.08
C ILE A 209 -7.89 27.26 1.81
N VAL A 210 -8.34 27.93 0.74
CA VAL A 210 -7.92 29.31 0.46
C VAL A 210 -8.38 30.23 1.60
N ILE A 211 -7.37 30.80 2.27
CA ILE A 211 -7.40 31.85 3.30
C ILE A 211 -7.99 33.14 2.71
#